data_AF-A0A0J9SZJ4-F1
#
_entry.id   AF-A0A0J9SZJ4-F1
#
_cell.length_a   1.000
_cell.length_b   1.000
_cell.length_c   1.000
_cell.angle_alpha   90.00
_cell.angle_beta   90.00
_cell.angle_gamma   90.00
#
_symmetry.space_group_name_H-M   'P 1'
#
loop_
_entity.id
_entity.type
_entity.pdbx_description
1 polymer ?
#
loop_
_entity_poly.entity_id
_entity_poly.type
_entity_poly.pdbx_seq_one_letter_code
_entity_poly.pdbx_strand_id
1 'polypeptide(L)'
;MIKKTDMISICERHATIENMGEEAYKELCMKLLRNLLLLLTRYSNDTEIYSKRCYDLYNWLYHEIKPYKLPDNIVSSIFDRSKSLIQETPKHYICPYDLYNKADYKDEKIIELNIFGDNIVKIRDILKNRTPSYYCPCIIYVKNCVKNYKYLETNYCTGTNERTLGNEKFCDKLKKFITHYEYLTKEETIKSEIPSLSSNIDTYTNKCLLEENINQLISARNEGLGNFTSATASTVVGAMVGIPPFLALMYKVNITFIQIYE
;
A
#
# COMPACT_ATOMS: atom_id res chain seq x y z
N MET A 1 -14.55 20.95 -14.82
CA MET A 1 -14.65 19.68 -14.06
C MET A 1 -14.74 18.57 -15.09
N ILE A 2 -13.75 17.67 -15.14
CA ILE A 2 -13.71 16.56 -16.11
C ILE A 2 -14.96 15.70 -15.92
N LYS A 3 -15.74 15.46 -16.97
CA LYS A 3 -16.98 14.67 -16.88
C LYS A 3 -16.64 13.19 -16.89
N LYS A 4 -17.41 12.39 -16.15
CA LYS A 4 -17.33 10.92 -16.17
C LYS A 4 -17.40 10.36 -17.60
N THR A 5 -18.19 10.99 -18.47
CA THR A 5 -18.33 10.65 -19.89
C THR A 5 -17.02 10.81 -20.67
N ASP A 6 -16.20 11.81 -20.34
CA ASP A 6 -14.90 12.05 -20.99
C ASP A 6 -13.89 10.95 -20.63
N MET A 7 -13.90 10.51 -19.35
CA MET A 7 -13.08 9.39 -18.89
C MET A 7 -13.48 8.07 -19.56
N ILE A 8 -14.78 7.78 -19.64
CA ILE A 8 -15.30 6.58 -20.32
C ILE A 8 -14.85 6.56 -21.77
N SER A 9 -15.05 7.66 -22.51
CA SER A 9 -14.68 7.75 -23.92
C SER A 9 -13.19 7.50 -24.16
N ILE A 10 -12.33 8.03 -23.29
CA ILE A 10 -10.88 7.80 -23.36
C ILE A 10 -10.56 6.33 -23.08
N CYS A 11 -11.07 5.75 -22.00
CA CYS A 11 -10.76 4.36 -21.67
C CYS A 11 -11.28 3.37 -22.73
N GLU A 12 -12.48 3.60 -23.28
CA GLU A 12 -13.05 2.77 -24.34
C GLU A 12 -12.23 2.85 -25.63
N ARG A 13 -11.93 4.07 -26.11
CA ARG A 13 -11.12 4.28 -27.31
C ARG A 13 -9.76 3.59 -27.19
N HIS A 14 -9.19 3.58 -25.99
CA HIS A 14 -7.87 3.00 -25.78
C HIS A 14 -7.84 1.50 -25.59
N ALA A 15 -8.87 0.94 -24.94
CA ALA A 15 -9.00 -0.50 -24.84
C ALA A 15 -8.94 -1.13 -26.23
N THR A 16 -9.65 -0.54 -27.20
CA THR A 16 -9.68 -1.02 -28.59
C THR A 16 -8.33 -0.92 -29.31
N ILE A 17 -7.53 0.12 -29.03
CA ILE A 17 -6.25 0.37 -29.71
C ILE A 17 -5.11 -0.47 -29.12
N GLU A 18 -5.03 -0.57 -27.79
CA GLU A 18 -3.84 -1.08 -27.10
C GLU A 18 -3.97 -2.55 -26.69
N ASN A 19 -5.20 -3.08 -26.54
CA ASN A 19 -5.40 -4.44 -26.02
C ASN A 19 -6.70 -5.12 -26.53
N MET A 20 -7.08 -4.85 -27.78
CA MET A 20 -8.25 -5.47 -28.44
C MET A 20 -9.58 -5.35 -27.68
N GLY A 21 -9.72 -4.38 -26.77
CA GLY A 21 -10.96 -4.12 -26.03
C GLY A 21 -11.16 -4.95 -24.76
N GLU A 22 -10.11 -5.59 -24.22
CA GLU A 22 -10.21 -6.41 -23.00
C GLU A 22 -10.79 -5.61 -21.82
N GLU A 23 -11.77 -6.19 -21.12
CA GLU A 23 -12.51 -5.51 -20.04
C GLU A 23 -11.60 -5.10 -18.87
N ALA A 24 -10.60 -5.92 -18.55
CA ALA A 24 -9.60 -5.61 -17.52
C ALA A 24 -8.83 -4.31 -17.79
N TYR A 25 -8.57 -3.97 -19.06
CA TYR A 25 -7.96 -2.68 -19.41
C TYR A 25 -8.88 -1.52 -19.08
N LYS A 26 -10.16 -1.62 -19.46
CA LYS A 26 -11.13 -0.55 -19.24
C LYS A 26 -11.31 -0.29 -17.76
N GLU A 27 -11.44 -1.35 -16.96
CA GLU A 27 -11.56 -1.25 -15.51
C GLU A 27 -10.33 -0.58 -14.89
N LEU A 28 -9.12 -1.02 -15.24
CA LEU A 28 -7.88 -0.41 -14.75
C LEU A 28 -7.78 1.06 -15.16
N CYS A 29 -8.05 1.37 -16.42
CA CYS A 29 -8.02 2.73 -16.95
C CYS A 29 -8.98 3.64 -16.18
N MET A 30 -10.23 3.19 -15.98
CA MET A 30 -11.23 3.96 -15.25
C MET A 30 -10.83 4.20 -13.79
N LYS A 31 -10.32 3.17 -13.10
CA LYS A 31 -9.83 3.28 -11.72
C LYS A 31 -8.63 4.24 -11.62
N LEU A 32 -7.63 4.09 -12.50
CA LEU A 32 -6.42 4.92 -12.50
C LEU A 32 -6.73 6.39 -12.81
N LEU A 33 -7.55 6.67 -13.83
CA LEU A 33 -7.96 8.04 -14.14
C LEU A 33 -8.77 8.69 -13.01
N ARG A 34 -9.66 7.92 -12.35
CA ARG A 34 -10.41 8.38 -11.18
C ARG A 34 -9.47 8.78 -10.05
N ASN A 35 -8.45 7.97 -9.77
CA ASN A 35 -7.47 8.24 -8.72
C ASN A 35 -6.62 9.48 -9.04
N LEU A 36 -6.11 9.59 -10.27
CA LEU A 36 -5.36 10.76 -10.73
C LEU A 36 -6.19 12.05 -10.60
N LEU A 37 -7.47 12.01 -10.97
CA LEU A 37 -8.38 13.16 -10.83
C LEU A 37 -8.65 13.51 -9.36
N LEU A 38 -8.84 12.51 -8.50
CA LEU A 38 -9.01 12.72 -7.05
C LEU A 38 -7.79 13.38 -6.43
N LEU A 39 -6.59 12.98 -6.84
CA LEU A 39 -5.35 13.59 -6.38
C LEU A 39 -5.26 15.06 -6.78
N LEU A 40 -5.53 15.34 -8.06
CA LEU A 40 -5.53 16.70 -8.59
C LEU A 40 -6.55 17.59 -7.87
N THR A 41 -7.77 17.10 -7.69
CA THR A 41 -8.85 17.89 -7.07
C THR A 41 -8.61 18.15 -5.59
N ARG A 42 -8.09 17.18 -4.83
CA ARG A 42 -7.89 17.31 -3.38
C ARG A 42 -6.59 17.99 -2.98
N TYR A 43 -5.51 17.75 -3.72
CA TYR A 43 -4.15 18.09 -3.25
C TYR A 43 -3.37 19.03 -4.18
N SER A 44 -3.95 19.49 -5.29
CA SER A 44 -3.21 20.36 -6.24
C SER A 44 -2.73 21.71 -5.69
N ASN A 45 -3.21 22.13 -4.52
CA ASN A 45 -2.74 23.33 -3.83
C ASN A 45 -1.51 23.10 -2.92
N ASP A 46 -1.18 21.84 -2.63
CA ASP A 46 -0.11 21.48 -1.71
C ASP A 46 0.83 20.50 -2.42
N THR A 47 1.93 21.03 -2.96
CA THR A 47 2.89 20.24 -3.74
C THR A 47 3.53 19.14 -2.90
N GLU A 48 3.80 19.36 -1.62
CA GLU A 48 4.43 18.36 -0.76
C GLU A 48 3.48 17.18 -0.51
N ILE A 49 2.23 17.48 -0.17
CA ILE A 49 1.20 16.44 0.00
C ILE A 49 0.95 15.74 -1.33
N TYR A 50 0.81 16.48 -2.43
CA TYR A 50 0.58 15.91 -3.76
C TYR A 50 1.67 14.89 -4.13
N SER A 51 2.95 15.24 -3.97
CA SER A 51 4.07 14.35 -4.24
C SER A 51 4.03 13.08 -3.39
N LYS A 52 3.72 13.17 -2.09
CA LYS A 52 3.54 11.98 -1.22
C LYS A 52 2.41 11.09 -1.73
N ARG A 53 1.29 11.69 -2.13
CA ARG A 53 0.11 10.96 -2.64
C ARG A 53 0.34 10.28 -3.99
N CYS A 54 1.33 10.69 -4.77
CA CYS A 54 1.73 9.94 -5.96
C CYS A 54 2.35 8.58 -5.60
N TYR A 55 3.10 8.48 -4.50
CA TYR A 55 3.65 7.20 -4.05
C TYR A 55 2.56 6.25 -3.54
N ASP A 56 1.53 6.76 -2.86
CA ASP A 56 0.32 6.00 -2.53
C ASP A 56 -0.34 5.43 -3.79
N LEU A 57 -0.48 6.25 -4.85
CA LEU A 57 -1.01 5.81 -6.14
C LEU A 57 -0.14 4.71 -6.76
N TYR A 58 1.17 4.84 -6.74
CA TYR A 58 2.11 3.84 -7.26
C TYR A 58 2.04 2.51 -6.51
N ASN A 59 1.90 2.58 -5.18
CA ASN A 59 1.69 1.40 -4.33
C ASN A 59 0.37 0.70 -4.69
N TRP A 60 -0.73 1.45 -4.81
CA TRP A 60 -2.03 0.92 -5.24
C TRP A 60 -1.94 0.30 -6.64
N LEU A 61 -1.32 1.03 -7.58
CA LEU A 61 -1.21 0.61 -8.98
C LEU A 61 -0.45 -0.70 -9.11
N TYR A 62 0.67 -0.87 -8.40
CA TYR A 62 1.38 -2.15 -8.40
C TYR A 62 0.51 -3.29 -7.87
N HIS A 63 -0.17 -3.08 -6.74
CA HIS A 63 -1.06 -4.11 -6.17
C HIS A 63 -2.16 -4.48 -7.16
N GLU A 64 -2.76 -3.48 -7.79
CA GLU A 64 -3.91 -3.69 -8.67
C GLU A 64 -3.53 -4.35 -9.99
N ILE A 65 -2.36 -4.04 -10.57
CA ILE A 65 -1.96 -4.66 -11.84
C ILE A 65 -1.30 -6.03 -11.66
N LYS A 66 -0.84 -6.38 -10.45
CA LYS A 66 -0.11 -7.63 -10.18
C LYS A 66 -0.84 -8.91 -10.65
N PRO A 67 -2.17 -9.05 -10.51
CA PRO A 67 -2.90 -10.22 -11.01
C PRO A 67 -2.95 -10.29 -12.55
N TYR A 68 -2.77 -9.16 -13.21
CA TYR A 68 -2.94 -9.03 -14.66
C TYR A 68 -1.59 -9.12 -15.35
N LYS A 69 -1.44 -10.01 -16.33
CA LYS A 69 -0.24 -10.09 -17.19
C LYS A 69 -0.29 -9.00 -18.27
N LEU A 70 -0.37 -7.75 -17.86
CA LEU A 70 -0.53 -6.62 -18.77
C LEU A 70 0.75 -6.36 -19.57
N PRO A 71 0.64 -6.01 -20.86
CA PRO A 71 1.75 -5.43 -21.61
C PRO A 71 2.31 -4.17 -20.91
N ASP A 72 3.61 -3.94 -21.02
CA ASP A 72 4.30 -2.88 -20.26
C ASP A 72 3.85 -1.46 -20.63
N ASN A 73 3.44 -1.24 -21.88
CA ASN A 73 2.95 0.03 -22.39
C ASN A 73 1.57 0.43 -21.85
N ILE A 74 0.78 -0.51 -21.34
CA ILE A 74 -0.61 -0.26 -20.91
C ILE A 74 -0.68 0.86 -19.87
N VAL A 75 0.12 0.76 -18.81
CA VAL A 75 0.10 1.73 -17.72
C VAL A 75 0.57 3.11 -18.21
N SER A 76 1.69 3.17 -18.93
CA SER A 76 2.23 4.42 -19.49
C SER A 76 1.19 5.13 -20.37
N SER A 77 0.49 4.37 -21.22
CA SER A 77 -0.53 4.92 -22.12
C SER A 77 -1.67 5.62 -21.39
N ILE A 78 -2.07 5.10 -20.21
CA ILE A 78 -3.13 5.70 -19.39
C ILE A 78 -2.62 7.00 -18.76
N PHE A 79 -1.38 7.03 -18.26
CA PHE A 79 -0.76 8.24 -17.72
C PHE A 79 -0.64 9.35 -18.77
N ASP A 80 -0.19 9.04 -19.99
CA ASP A 80 -0.06 10.04 -21.05
C ASP A 80 -1.40 10.67 -21.42
N ARG A 81 -2.49 9.91 -21.35
CA ARG A 81 -3.85 10.39 -21.67
C ARG A 81 -4.49 11.14 -20.53
N SER A 82 -4.12 10.80 -19.29
CA SER A 82 -4.50 11.64 -18.16
C SER A 82 -4.01 13.09 -18.36
N LYS A 83 -2.87 13.30 -19.02
CA LYS A 83 -2.36 14.65 -19.32
C LYS A 83 -3.33 15.45 -20.19
N SER A 84 -3.91 14.86 -21.24
CA SER A 84 -4.86 15.57 -22.10
C SER A 84 -6.17 15.91 -21.38
N LEU A 85 -6.58 15.11 -20.39
CA LEU A 85 -7.73 15.43 -19.53
C LEU A 85 -7.42 16.59 -18.58
N ILE A 86 -6.18 16.66 -18.09
CA ILE A 86 -5.76 17.57 -17.01
C ILE A 86 -5.28 18.92 -17.55
N GLN A 87 -4.87 19.01 -18.81
CA GLN A 87 -4.42 20.24 -19.49
C GLN A 87 -5.42 21.42 -19.44
N GLU A 88 -6.71 21.16 -19.18
CA GLU A 88 -7.70 22.21 -18.94
C GLU A 88 -7.60 22.86 -17.54
N THR A 89 -6.70 22.38 -16.68
CA THR A 89 -6.48 22.93 -15.33
C THR A 89 -5.16 23.70 -15.26
N PRO A 90 -5.12 24.92 -14.69
CA PRO A 90 -3.91 25.74 -14.62
C PRO A 90 -2.79 25.15 -13.72
N LYS A 91 -2.99 23.96 -13.15
CA LYS A 91 -2.08 23.33 -12.20
C LYS A 91 -1.47 22.09 -12.83
N HIS A 92 -0.16 22.16 -13.10
CA HIS A 92 0.59 21.19 -13.88
C HIS A 92 1.09 19.97 -13.07
N TYR A 93 0.58 19.76 -11.85
CA TYR A 93 1.04 18.66 -11.01
C TYR A 93 0.24 17.40 -11.35
N ILE A 94 0.83 16.56 -12.19
CA ILE A 94 0.40 15.19 -12.46
C ILE A 94 1.46 14.26 -11.88
N CYS A 95 1.07 13.17 -11.24
CA CYS A 95 2.00 12.13 -10.82
C CYS A 95 2.84 11.64 -12.02
N PRO A 96 4.16 11.89 -12.05
CA PRO A 96 4.97 11.53 -13.20
C PRO A 96 5.07 10.01 -13.34
N TYR A 97 4.74 9.47 -14.51
CA TYR A 97 4.86 8.02 -14.74
C TYR A 97 6.29 7.52 -14.57
N ASP A 98 7.31 8.33 -14.92
CA ASP A 98 8.71 7.93 -14.83
C ASP A 98 9.20 7.68 -13.39
N LEU A 99 8.46 8.15 -12.38
CA LEU A 99 8.71 7.84 -10.97
C LEU A 99 8.12 6.48 -10.55
N TYR A 100 7.21 5.92 -11.34
CA TYR A 100 6.69 4.57 -11.16
C TYR A 100 7.62 3.54 -11.81
N ASN A 101 8.41 2.86 -10.98
CA ASN A 101 9.28 1.79 -11.43
C ASN A 101 8.77 0.43 -10.91
N LYS A 102 8.32 -0.46 -11.80
CA LYS A 102 7.89 -1.81 -11.42
C LYS A 102 8.99 -2.62 -10.71
N ALA A 103 10.27 -2.39 -11.05
CA ALA A 103 11.39 -3.10 -10.44
C ALA A 103 11.56 -2.81 -8.94
N ASP A 104 10.99 -1.69 -8.46
CA ASP A 104 10.94 -1.35 -7.04
C ASP A 104 10.01 -2.28 -6.23
N TYR A 105 9.19 -3.08 -6.90
CA TYR A 105 8.14 -3.89 -6.31
C TYR A 105 8.35 -5.36 -6.66
N LYS A 106 9.38 -5.98 -6.06
CA LYS A 106 9.62 -7.42 -6.22
C LYS A 106 8.69 -8.28 -5.37
N ASP A 107 8.20 -7.74 -4.26
CA ASP A 107 7.24 -8.37 -3.37
C ASP A 107 6.27 -7.31 -2.85
N GLU A 108 4.98 -7.66 -2.74
CA GLU A 108 3.92 -6.72 -2.32
C GLU A 108 4.09 -6.23 -0.88
N LYS A 109 4.82 -6.96 -0.04
CA LYS A 109 5.11 -6.55 1.35
C LYS A 109 5.86 -5.21 1.41
N ILE A 110 6.56 -4.81 0.34
CA ILE A 110 7.21 -3.49 0.28
C ILE A 110 6.19 -2.35 0.37
N ILE A 111 4.94 -2.57 -0.08
CA ILE A 111 3.88 -1.56 0.00
C ILE A 111 3.58 -1.22 1.46
N GLU A 112 3.48 -2.21 2.34
CA GLU A 112 3.24 -1.98 3.77
C GLU A 112 4.36 -1.12 4.39
N LEU A 113 5.61 -1.39 4.02
CA LEU A 113 6.78 -0.63 4.52
C LEU A 113 6.84 0.80 3.96
N ASN A 114 6.43 1.02 2.70
CA ASN A 114 6.31 2.36 2.14
C ASN A 114 5.27 3.16 2.91
N ILE A 115 4.09 2.58 3.17
CA ILE A 115 3.01 3.24 3.90
C ILE A 115 3.41 3.55 5.34
N PHE A 116 4.17 2.65 5.98
CA PHE A 116 4.78 2.91 7.28
C PHE A 116 5.64 4.17 7.27
N GLY A 117 6.52 4.32 6.27
CA GLY A 117 7.36 5.51 6.10
C GLY A 117 6.55 6.78 5.90
N ASP A 118 5.55 6.75 5.02
CA ASP A 118 4.70 7.90 4.71
C ASP A 118 3.87 8.38 5.92
N ASN A 119 3.60 7.48 6.87
CA ASN A 119 2.81 7.77 8.07
C ASN A 119 3.65 7.80 9.35
N ILE A 120 4.98 7.88 9.25
CA ILE A 120 5.88 7.70 10.38
C ILE A 120 5.63 8.69 11.53
N VAL A 121 5.29 9.95 11.22
CA VAL A 121 4.99 10.98 12.24
C VAL A 121 3.76 10.58 13.04
N LYS A 122 2.69 10.18 12.36
CA LYS A 122 1.44 9.74 13.00
C LYS A 122 1.64 8.47 13.83
N ILE A 123 2.39 7.50 13.30
CA ILE A 123 2.75 6.27 14.01
C ILE A 123 3.50 6.60 15.30
N ARG A 124 4.53 7.46 15.21
CA ARG A 124 5.29 7.90 16.38
C ARG A 124 4.38 8.58 17.41
N ASP A 125 3.48 9.46 16.98
CA ASP A 125 2.58 10.18 17.89
C ASP A 125 1.59 9.23 18.59
N ILE A 126 1.05 8.23 17.88
CA ILE A 126 0.18 7.21 18.46
C ILE A 126 0.90 6.41 19.53
N LEU A 127 2.13 5.95 19.24
CA LEU A 127 2.94 5.15 20.16
C LEU A 127 3.40 5.98 21.37
N LYS A 128 3.91 7.20 21.13
CA LYS A 128 4.39 8.11 22.18
C LYS A 128 3.29 8.50 23.16
N ASN A 129 2.12 8.88 22.64
CA ASN A 129 1.00 9.32 23.47
C ASN A 129 0.13 8.16 23.96
N ARG A 130 0.42 6.92 23.53
CA ARG A 130 -0.40 5.73 23.78
C ARG A 130 -1.88 5.99 23.51
N THR A 131 -2.18 6.54 22.34
CA THR A 131 -3.53 7.03 22.01
C THR A 131 -4.55 5.89 22.18
N PRO A 132 -5.60 6.08 23.01
CA PRO A 132 -6.61 5.04 23.25
C PRO A 132 -7.20 4.51 21.94
N SER A 133 -7.53 3.22 21.91
CA SER A 133 -8.07 2.49 20.74
C SER A 133 -7.11 2.31 19.55
N TYR A 134 -6.05 3.11 19.43
CA TYR A 134 -5.10 3.04 18.31
C TYR A 134 -3.75 2.43 18.69
N TYR A 135 -3.38 2.51 19.98
CA TYR A 135 -2.06 2.08 20.46
C TYR A 135 -1.75 0.60 20.16
N CYS A 136 -2.60 -0.34 20.59
CA CYS A 136 -2.35 -1.76 20.34
C CYS A 136 -2.40 -2.15 18.85
N PRO A 137 -3.38 -1.68 18.05
CA PRO A 137 -3.34 -1.85 16.61
C PRO A 137 -2.05 -1.31 15.97
N CYS A 138 -1.53 -0.19 16.47
CA CYS A 138 -0.28 0.40 15.96
C CYS A 138 0.94 -0.46 16.29
N ILE A 139 1.05 -0.98 17.52
CA ILE A 139 2.12 -1.92 17.90
C ILE A 139 2.10 -3.17 17.01
N ILE A 140 0.92 -3.75 16.76
CA ILE A 140 0.76 -4.91 15.87
C ILE A 140 1.19 -4.57 14.44
N TYR A 141 0.80 -3.40 13.95
CA TYR A 141 1.21 -2.92 12.63
C TYR A 141 2.74 -2.77 12.52
N VAL A 142 3.40 -2.15 13.50
CA VAL A 142 4.87 -2.02 13.53
C VAL A 142 5.54 -3.39 13.58
N LYS A 143 5.04 -4.33 14.38
CA LYS A 143 5.54 -5.71 14.45
C LYS A 143 5.48 -6.42 13.08
N ASN A 144 4.36 -6.29 12.37
CA ASN A 144 4.20 -6.84 11.03
C ASN A 144 5.17 -6.20 10.03
N CYS A 145 5.38 -4.88 10.10
CA CYS A 145 6.38 -4.20 9.28
C CYS A 145 7.80 -4.75 9.54
N VAL A 146 8.21 -4.97 10.79
CA VAL A 146 9.52 -5.56 11.10
C VAL A 146 9.65 -6.98 10.55
N LYS A 147 8.61 -7.81 10.71
CA LYS A 147 8.59 -9.17 10.16
C LYS A 147 8.75 -9.16 8.64
N ASN A 148 8.01 -8.29 7.96
CA ASN A 148 8.06 -8.15 6.52
C ASN A 148 9.41 -7.61 6.03
N TYR A 149 9.98 -6.63 6.74
CA TYR A 149 11.35 -6.16 6.47
C TYR A 149 12.36 -7.31 6.51
N LYS A 150 12.40 -8.08 7.62
CA LYS A 150 13.35 -9.20 7.78
C LYS A 150 13.18 -10.25 6.69
N TYR A 151 11.93 -10.55 6.31
CA TYR A 151 11.64 -11.43 5.19
C TYR A 151 12.21 -10.89 3.87
N LEU A 152 11.94 -9.63 3.54
CA LEU A 152 12.42 -9.03 2.28
C LEU A 152 13.94 -8.91 2.25
N GLU A 153 14.56 -8.51 3.36
CA GLU A 153 16.01 -8.41 3.50
C GLU A 153 16.66 -9.77 3.25
N THR A 154 16.18 -10.82 3.93
CA THR A 154 16.72 -12.18 3.79
C THR A 154 16.58 -12.71 2.37
N ASN A 155 15.40 -12.54 1.74
CA ASN A 155 15.13 -13.14 0.43
C ASN A 155 15.75 -12.38 -0.74
N TYR A 156 15.92 -11.06 -0.65
CA TYR A 156 16.34 -10.24 -1.79
C TYR A 156 17.68 -9.52 -1.59
N CYS A 157 18.06 -9.21 -0.35
CA CYS A 157 19.12 -8.23 -0.06
C CYS A 157 20.29 -8.79 0.74
N THR A 158 20.42 -10.11 0.85
CA THR A 158 21.55 -10.76 1.52
C THR A 158 22.27 -11.74 0.59
N GLY A 159 23.59 -11.90 0.81
CA GLY A 159 24.41 -12.89 0.11
C GLY A 159 24.45 -12.69 -1.40
N THR A 160 24.27 -13.80 -2.15
CA THR A 160 24.25 -13.76 -3.62
C THR A 160 22.99 -13.10 -4.18
N ASN A 161 21.91 -13.01 -3.40
CA ASN A 161 20.65 -12.44 -3.87
C ASN A 161 20.76 -10.94 -4.12
N GLU A 162 21.55 -10.20 -3.35
CA GLU A 162 21.76 -8.76 -3.57
C GLU A 162 22.30 -8.45 -4.97
N ARG A 163 23.12 -9.35 -5.52
CA ARG A 163 23.74 -9.24 -6.85
C ARG A 163 22.83 -9.69 -8.00
N THR A 164 21.67 -10.24 -7.70
CA THR A 164 20.68 -10.63 -8.72
C THR A 164 20.16 -9.38 -9.43
N LEU A 165 20.00 -9.47 -10.76
CA LEU A 165 19.55 -8.34 -11.57
C LEU A 165 18.25 -7.72 -11.02
N GLY A 166 18.31 -6.41 -10.78
CA GLY A 166 17.21 -5.61 -10.25
C GLY A 166 17.03 -5.68 -8.72
N ASN A 167 17.72 -6.57 -8.00
CA ASN A 167 17.65 -6.58 -6.53
C ASN A 167 18.31 -5.34 -5.92
N GLU A 168 19.36 -4.81 -6.52
CA GLU A 168 20.03 -3.57 -6.08
C GLU A 168 19.02 -2.41 -5.84
N LYS A 169 18.23 -2.04 -6.85
CA LYS A 169 17.22 -0.98 -6.73
C LYS A 169 16.15 -1.30 -5.68
N PHE A 170 15.71 -2.56 -5.63
CA PHE A 170 14.74 -3.01 -4.64
C PHE A 170 15.29 -2.87 -3.21
N CYS A 171 16.55 -3.27 -2.99
CA CYS A 171 17.22 -3.19 -1.72
C CYS A 171 17.48 -1.75 -1.29
N ASP A 172 17.80 -0.85 -2.21
CA ASP A 172 17.91 0.58 -1.92
C ASP A 172 16.57 1.19 -1.49
N LYS A 173 15.47 0.74 -2.09
CA LYS A 173 14.13 1.12 -1.62
C LYS A 173 13.84 0.53 -0.23
N LEU A 174 14.17 -0.73 0.01
CA LEU A 174 13.98 -1.40 1.30
C LEU A 174 14.76 -0.70 2.42
N LYS A 175 15.98 -0.22 2.17
CA LYS A 175 16.79 0.53 3.15
C LYS A 175 16.09 1.78 3.68
N LYS A 176 15.17 2.40 2.92
CA LYS A 176 14.37 3.54 3.42
C LYS A 176 13.55 3.18 4.65
N PHE A 177 13.09 1.93 4.77
CA PHE A 177 12.36 1.48 5.96
C PHE A 177 13.23 1.62 7.22
N ILE A 178 14.52 1.27 7.15
CA ILE A 178 15.46 1.37 8.26
C ILE A 178 15.52 2.81 8.78
N THR A 179 15.66 3.79 7.88
CA THR A 179 15.73 5.21 8.26
C THR A 179 14.46 5.67 8.99
N HIS A 180 13.28 5.27 8.53
CA HIS A 180 12.01 5.59 9.21
C HIS A 180 11.90 4.88 10.57
N TYR A 181 12.36 3.64 10.66
CA TYR A 181 12.36 2.86 11.89
C TYR A 181 13.33 3.42 12.95
N GLU A 182 14.50 3.89 12.53
CA GLU A 182 15.46 4.60 13.37
C GLU A 182 14.86 5.89 13.92
N TYR A 183 14.11 6.63 13.10
CA TYR A 183 13.38 7.80 13.58
C TYR A 183 12.37 7.44 14.69
N LEU A 184 11.70 6.30 14.58
CA LEU A 184 10.76 5.82 15.61
C LEU A 184 11.47 5.42 16.91
N THR A 185 12.60 4.73 16.79
CA THR A 185 13.37 4.18 17.92
C THR A 185 14.29 5.19 18.61
N LYS A 186 14.42 6.42 18.10
CA LYS A 186 15.02 7.55 18.83
C LYS A 186 14.28 7.87 20.14
N GLU A 187 12.98 7.56 20.20
CA GLU A 187 12.19 7.66 21.42
C GLU A 187 12.35 6.37 22.24
N GLU A 188 13.09 6.42 23.34
CA GLU A 188 13.44 5.22 24.13
C GLU A 188 12.19 4.50 24.69
N THR A 189 11.12 5.25 24.99
CA THR A 189 9.83 4.68 25.40
C THR A 189 9.20 3.82 24.31
N ILE A 190 9.33 4.21 23.05
CA ILE A 190 8.82 3.42 21.92
C ILE A 190 9.75 2.23 21.66
N LYS A 191 11.07 2.46 21.66
CA LYS A 191 12.09 1.44 21.37
C LYS A 191 12.00 0.21 22.28
N SER A 192 11.61 0.39 23.55
CA SER A 192 11.41 -0.71 24.51
C SER A 192 10.12 -1.52 24.30
N GLU A 193 9.20 -1.04 23.46
CA GLU A 193 7.86 -1.59 23.27
C GLU A 193 7.64 -2.25 21.89
N ILE A 194 8.61 -2.12 20.98
CA ILE A 194 8.54 -2.65 19.61
C ILE A 194 9.73 -3.58 19.32
N PRO A 195 9.62 -4.48 18.32
CA PRO A 195 10.70 -5.40 17.99
C PRO A 195 12.00 -4.69 17.58
N SER A 196 13.14 -5.35 17.77
CA SER A 196 14.40 -4.87 17.18
C SER A 196 14.54 -5.33 15.73
N LEU A 197 15.13 -4.48 14.88
CA LEU A 197 15.54 -4.88 13.52
C LEU A 197 16.72 -5.86 13.55
N SER A 198 17.68 -5.67 14.46
CA SER A 198 18.93 -6.43 14.49
C SER A 198 18.87 -7.73 15.29
N SER A 199 17.92 -7.85 16.22
CA SER A 199 17.75 -9.06 17.04
C SER A 199 16.71 -9.99 16.42
N ASN A 200 17.04 -11.28 16.36
CA ASN A 200 16.06 -12.33 16.04
C ASN A 200 15.21 -12.73 17.26
N ILE A 201 15.60 -12.27 18.46
CA ILE A 201 14.88 -12.51 19.70
C ILE A 201 14.05 -11.26 20.00
N ASP A 202 12.74 -11.43 20.02
CA ASP A 202 11.77 -10.42 20.43
C ASP A 202 11.81 -10.27 21.96
N THR A 203 12.64 -9.35 22.46
CA THR A 203 12.80 -9.07 23.90
C THR A 203 11.90 -7.96 24.41
N TYR A 204 11.06 -7.37 23.54
CA TYR A 204 10.15 -6.30 23.92
C TYR A 204 8.95 -6.86 24.69
N THR A 205 8.54 -6.15 25.72
CA THR A 205 7.36 -6.51 26.52
C THR A 205 6.32 -5.43 26.35
N ASN A 206 5.17 -5.78 25.77
CA ASN A 206 4.06 -4.85 25.59
C ASN A 206 2.73 -5.50 25.99
N LYS A 207 1.88 -4.76 26.71
CA LYS A 207 0.52 -5.16 27.09
C LYS A 207 -0.31 -5.66 25.91
N CYS A 208 -0.08 -5.13 24.72
CA CYS A 208 -0.83 -5.48 23.50
C CYS A 208 -0.55 -6.91 22.99
N LEU A 209 0.61 -7.51 23.32
CA LEU A 209 0.94 -8.89 22.93
C LEU A 209 0.10 -9.95 23.67
N LEU A 210 -0.39 -9.62 24.87
CA LEU A 210 -1.26 -10.49 25.64
C LEU A 210 -2.66 -10.58 25.00
N GLU A 211 -3.17 -9.47 24.45
CA GLU A 211 -4.48 -9.43 23.76
C GLU A 211 -4.46 -10.13 22.39
N GLU A 212 -3.33 -10.10 21.66
CA GLU A 212 -3.17 -10.82 20.38
C GLU A 212 -3.25 -12.34 20.59
N ASN A 213 -2.54 -12.87 21.59
CA ASN A 213 -2.57 -14.29 21.94
C ASN A 213 -3.98 -14.74 22.38
N ILE A 214 -4.69 -13.92 23.17
CA ILE A 214 -6.07 -14.22 23.59
C ILE A 214 -7.02 -14.27 22.38
N ASN A 215 -6.92 -13.32 21.44
CA ASN A 215 -7.78 -13.31 20.26
C ASN A 215 -7.47 -14.45 19.28
N GLN A 216 -6.20 -14.82 19.10
CA GLN A 216 -5.81 -16.00 18.32
C GLN A 216 -6.29 -17.31 18.97
N LEU A 217 -6.18 -17.43 20.30
CA LEU A 217 -6.71 -18.57 21.07
C LEU A 217 -8.24 -18.68 20.96
N ILE A 218 -8.96 -17.55 21.03
CA ILE A 218 -10.43 -17.52 20.86
C ILE A 218 -10.82 -17.90 19.43
N SER A 219 -10.10 -17.41 18.42
CA SER A 219 -10.33 -17.78 17.02
C SER A 219 -10.11 -19.27 16.77
N ALA A 220 -9.02 -19.83 17.29
CA ALA A 220 -8.71 -21.27 17.19
C ALA A 220 -9.74 -22.14 17.95
N ARG A 221 -10.32 -21.62 19.04
CA ARG A 221 -11.37 -22.33 19.80
C ARG A 221 -12.72 -22.32 19.07
N ASN A 222 -13.02 -21.25 18.32
CA ASN A 222 -14.25 -21.11 17.55
C ASN A 222 -14.25 -21.90 16.24
N GLU A 223 -13.08 -22.33 15.73
CA GLU A 223 -12.99 -23.33 14.65
C GLU A 223 -13.39 -24.75 15.09
N GLY A 224 -13.52 -24.99 16.41
CA GLY A 224 -13.90 -26.28 17.00
C GLY A 224 -15.37 -26.45 17.37
N LEU A 225 -16.23 -25.44 17.17
CA LEU A 225 -17.66 -25.55 17.48
C LEU A 225 -18.49 -24.92 16.37
N GLY A 226 -19.04 -25.78 15.51
CA GLY A 226 -19.94 -25.37 14.44
C GLY A 226 -21.11 -24.54 14.96
N ASN A 227 -21.21 -23.32 14.45
CA ASN A 227 -22.46 -22.73 13.99
C ASN A 227 -22.14 -21.57 13.05
N PHE A 228 -22.17 -21.88 11.76
CA PHE A 228 -22.21 -20.87 10.70
C PHE A 228 -23.58 -20.20 10.72
N THR A 229 -23.64 -18.96 11.20
CA THR A 229 -24.61 -17.98 10.74
C THR A 229 -23.87 -16.70 10.38
N SER A 230 -23.08 -16.77 9.30
CA SER A 230 -22.74 -15.59 8.51
C SER A 230 -23.44 -15.73 7.16
N ALA A 231 -24.16 -14.67 6.80
CA ALA A 231 -25.04 -14.54 5.67
C ALA A 231 -24.57 -15.24 4.39
N THR A 232 -25.52 -15.94 3.77
CA THR A 232 -25.54 -16.38 2.38
C THR A 232 -24.99 -15.31 1.43
N ALA A 233 -23.81 -15.54 0.88
CA ALA A 233 -23.37 -14.91 -0.37
C ALA A 233 -23.75 -15.85 -1.51
N SER A 234 -24.81 -15.51 -2.24
CA SER A 234 -25.18 -16.17 -3.48
C SER A 234 -24.18 -15.83 -4.59
N THR A 235 -23.88 -16.87 -5.35
CA THR A 235 -23.00 -16.98 -6.51
C THR A 235 -23.26 -15.94 -7.61
N VAL A 236 -22.32 -15.03 -7.88
CA VAL A 236 -22.03 -14.49 -9.22
C VAL A 236 -20.52 -14.21 -9.32
N VAL A 237 -19.94 -14.60 -10.44
CA VAL A 237 -18.52 -14.53 -10.81
C VAL A 237 -17.96 -13.11 -10.71
N GLY A 238 -16.88 -12.96 -9.95
CA GLY A 238 -16.02 -11.79 -9.87
C GLY A 238 -15.03 -12.04 -8.74
N ALA A 239 -13.76 -12.29 -9.05
CA ALA A 239 -12.74 -12.51 -8.03
C ALA A 239 -12.63 -11.25 -7.16
N MET A 240 -13.26 -11.26 -5.99
CA MET A 240 -12.95 -10.28 -4.95
C MET A 240 -11.53 -10.59 -4.49
N VAL A 241 -10.56 -9.84 -5.03
CA VAL A 241 -9.20 -9.81 -4.51
C VAL A 241 -9.34 -9.37 -3.05
N GLY A 242 -9.21 -10.32 -2.13
CA GLY A 242 -9.38 -10.05 -0.70
C GLY A 242 -8.41 -8.96 -0.28
N ILE A 243 -8.94 -7.90 0.34
CA ILE A 243 -8.17 -6.78 0.90
C ILE A 243 -6.94 -7.35 1.63
N PRO A 244 -5.70 -7.01 1.20
CA PRO A 244 -4.50 -7.42 1.92
C PRO A 244 -4.63 -7.19 3.43
N PRO A 245 -4.32 -8.18 4.29
CA PRO A 245 -4.54 -8.07 5.74
C PRO A 245 -3.94 -6.82 6.40
N PHE A 246 -2.86 -6.27 5.82
CA PHE A 246 -2.25 -5.03 6.31
C PHE A 246 -3.15 -3.79 6.10
N LEU A 247 -3.98 -3.73 5.05
CA LEU A 247 -4.95 -2.64 4.84
C LEU A 247 -5.97 -2.57 5.96
N ALA A 248 -6.46 -3.71 6.46
CA ALA A 248 -7.37 -3.75 7.60
C ALA A 248 -6.73 -3.17 8.88
N LEU A 249 -5.44 -3.44 9.10
CA LEU A 249 -4.69 -2.87 10.24
C LEU A 249 -4.47 -1.36 10.05
N MET A 250 -4.18 -0.89 8.84
CA MET A 250 -4.01 0.54 8.57
C MET A 250 -5.28 1.34 8.86
N TYR A 251 -6.45 0.83 8.44
CA TYR A 251 -7.74 1.45 8.79
C TYR A 251 -7.96 1.52 10.30
N LYS A 252 -7.56 0.48 11.05
CA LYS A 252 -7.64 0.47 12.52
C LYS A 252 -6.69 1.47 13.19
N VAL A 253 -5.59 1.87 12.55
CA VAL A 253 -4.63 2.87 13.07
C VAL A 253 -4.96 4.29 12.55
N ASN A 254 -6.10 4.44 11.86
CA ASN A 254 -6.48 5.68 11.17
C ASN A 254 -5.39 6.15 10.18
N ILE A 255 -4.55 5.25 9.70
CA ILE A 255 -3.55 5.57 8.68
C ILE A 255 -4.29 5.75 7.36
N THR A 256 -4.28 6.98 6.84
CA THR A 256 -4.92 7.29 5.57
C THR A 256 -3.95 6.94 4.44
N PHE A 257 -3.91 5.66 4.08
CA PHE A 257 -3.74 5.33 2.66
C PHE A 257 -4.87 6.06 1.94
N ILE A 258 -4.60 6.76 0.84
CA ILE A 258 -5.67 7.45 0.09
C ILE A 258 -6.87 6.51 0.05
N GLN A 259 -8.05 7.01 0.41
CA GLN A 259 -9.31 6.29 0.17
C GLN A 259 -9.50 6.19 -1.36
N ILE A 260 -8.68 5.34 -1.99
CA ILE A 260 -8.80 4.87 -3.35
C ILE A 260 -9.88 3.81 -3.22
N TYR A 261 -11.12 4.31 -3.24
CA TYR A 261 -12.33 3.51 -3.17
C TYR A 261 -12.39 2.58 -4.39
N GLU A 262 -12.66 1.31 -4.11
CA GLU A 262 -13.49 0.44 -4.95
C GLU A 262 -14.74 1.19 -5.44
#